data_AF-A0A818XEH6-F1
#
_entry.id   AF-A0A818XEH6-F1
#
_cell.length_a   1.000
_cell.length_b   1.000
_cell.length_c   1.000
_cell.angle_alpha   90.00
_cell.angle_beta   90.00
_cell.angle_gamma   90.00
#
_symmetry.space_group_name_H-M   'P 1'
#
loop_
_entity.id
_entity.type
_entity.pdbx_description
1 polymer ?
#
loop_
_entity_poly.entity_id
_entity_poly.type
_entity_poly.pdbx_seq_one_letter_code
_entity_poly.pdbx_strand_id
1 'polypeptide(L)'
;MEKKCLKQNSTKFVAHYRSLSTTTVAKSNVSTNERVTWFYKIENASDSSWLPFGDIEKEIIEKAFMNHEQQVQLDRCLVNLEENVRINKEDSSFRMPVKRCVGLSSDYIGLRPERFYIPQKLVKSFSDWKSNDRRFINEWQRQNRGLSMNELLEQAADGIIKEGIQLCEPIEAKWIADELLLLKNKSNEEIEKRVVSIYTRESFLYRLVNATLRENDLSKLYNLGAFCWLLFHCDCSSTFLSLGYAGKLYRGAQLDKDTIESYRQAIGLVKTWDAFSSTSKNRKKAETFGNTLFIISLAKSAKYRYSGMDISSLSLYPDEEEVLIRASRNFFVDNIEQDNVTGKYLIYLSLC
;
A
#
# COMPACT_ATOMS: atom_id res chain seq x y z
N MET A 1 0.98 -22.09 11.24
CA MET A 1 2.46 -22.09 11.17
C MET A 1 2.93 -20.72 11.64
N GLU A 2 3.30 -20.62 12.91
CA GLU A 2 3.79 -19.39 13.53
C GLU A 2 5.23 -19.14 13.06
N LYS A 3 5.46 -17.98 12.43
CA LYS A 3 6.80 -17.50 12.07
C LYS A 3 7.53 -17.09 13.34
N LYS A 4 8.50 -17.88 13.79
CA LYS A 4 9.45 -17.46 14.83
C LYS A 4 10.48 -16.50 14.23
N CYS A 5 10.24 -15.19 14.30
CA CYS A 5 11.30 -14.20 14.06
C CYS A 5 12.29 -14.30 15.23
N LEU A 6 13.56 -14.62 14.93
CA LEU A 6 14.64 -14.66 15.91
C LEU A 6 14.82 -13.25 16.48
N LYS A 7 14.40 -13.05 17.74
CA LYS A 7 14.69 -11.83 18.50
C LYS A 7 16.20 -11.71 18.71
N GLN A 8 16.89 -11.03 17.79
CA GLN A 8 18.23 -10.52 18.03
C GLN A 8 18.15 -9.04 18.41
N ASN A 9 18.85 -8.69 19.50
CA ASN A 9 18.84 -7.42 20.23
C ASN A 9 18.65 -6.15 19.36
N SER A 10 17.46 -5.56 19.45
CA SER A 10 17.01 -4.37 18.71
C SER A 10 17.84 -3.10 18.97
N THR A 11 18.56 -3.02 20.09
CA THR A 11 19.36 -1.84 20.47
C THR A 11 20.71 -1.74 19.78
N LYS A 12 21.32 -2.86 19.34
CA LYS A 12 22.59 -2.83 18.60
C LYS A 12 22.42 -2.56 17.10
N PHE A 13 21.26 -2.92 16.53
CA PHE A 13 20.97 -2.70 15.11
C PHE A 13 20.79 -1.20 14.77
N VAL A 14 20.14 -0.43 15.65
CA VAL A 14 19.88 1.01 15.42
C VAL A 14 21.16 1.86 15.43
N ALA A 15 22.19 1.44 16.20
CA ALA A 15 23.44 2.19 16.32
C ALA A 15 24.41 1.96 15.15
N HIS A 16 24.42 0.77 14.54
CA HIS A 16 25.36 0.44 13.45
C HIS A 16 24.99 1.11 12.10
N TYR A 17 23.70 1.43 11.89
CA TYR A 17 23.24 2.05 10.64
C TYR A 17 23.29 3.58 10.60
N ARG A 18 23.57 4.25 11.74
CA ARG A 18 23.75 5.71 11.79
C ARG A 18 25.10 6.18 11.20
N SER A 19 26.06 5.29 10.96
CA SER A 19 27.43 5.66 10.53
C SER A 19 27.72 5.51 9.03
N LEU A 20 26.72 5.24 8.19
CA LEU A 20 26.88 5.17 6.73
C LEU A 20 26.03 6.25 6.06
N SER A 21 26.48 7.50 6.13
CA SER A 21 25.84 8.60 5.40
C SER A 21 26.86 9.66 5.00
N THR A 22 27.54 9.42 3.86
CA THR A 22 27.99 10.48 2.93
C THR A 22 28.41 9.83 1.62
N THR A 23 27.46 9.59 0.72
CA THR A 23 27.79 9.48 -0.71
C THR A 23 26.77 10.28 -1.50
N THR A 24 27.26 11.36 -2.11
CA THR A 24 26.54 12.31 -2.94
C THR A 24 25.90 11.58 -4.13
N VAL A 25 24.56 11.59 -4.21
CA VAL A 25 23.82 11.00 -5.33
C VAL A 25 23.83 11.99 -6.50
N ALA A 26 24.46 11.59 -7.60
CA ALA A 26 24.41 12.30 -8.86
C ALA A 26 22.99 12.24 -9.46
N LYS A 27 22.48 13.38 -9.93
CA LYS A 27 21.21 13.50 -10.65
C LYS A 27 21.34 12.80 -12.01
N SER A 28 20.55 11.76 -12.26
CA SER A 28 20.33 11.24 -13.61
C SER A 28 19.02 11.79 -14.17
N ASN A 29 19.12 12.50 -15.29
CA ASN A 29 18.00 12.81 -16.18
C ASN A 29 17.63 11.54 -16.94
N VAL A 30 16.42 11.02 -16.79
CA VAL A 30 15.93 9.89 -17.59
C VAL A 30 14.78 10.35 -18.49
N SER A 31 15.05 10.32 -19.80
CA SER A 31 14.09 10.46 -20.88
C SER A 31 13.28 9.17 -21.07
N THR A 32 11.99 9.29 -21.38
CA THR A 32 11.06 8.22 -21.82
C THR A 32 11.18 6.91 -21.04
N ASN A 33 10.50 6.84 -19.90
CA ASN A 33 10.44 5.69 -18.98
C ASN A 33 9.98 4.39 -19.70
N GLU A 34 10.92 3.62 -20.24
CA GLU A 34 10.67 2.21 -20.52
C GLU A 34 10.48 1.50 -19.17
N ARG A 35 9.29 0.91 -18.95
CA ARG A 35 9.01 0.19 -17.71
C ARG A 35 9.88 -1.05 -17.63
N VAL A 36 10.76 -1.09 -16.62
CA VAL A 36 11.60 -2.25 -16.31
C VAL A 36 10.90 -3.11 -15.26
N THR A 37 10.95 -4.42 -15.42
CA THR A 37 10.44 -5.37 -14.42
C THR A 37 11.38 -6.56 -14.30
N TRP A 38 11.63 -6.94 -13.05
CA TRP A 38 12.40 -8.11 -12.70
C TRP A 38 11.47 -9.26 -12.34
N PHE A 39 11.82 -10.46 -12.81
CA PHE A 39 11.09 -11.69 -12.55
C PHE A 39 11.99 -12.77 -11.97
N TYR A 40 11.41 -13.71 -11.24
CA TYR A 40 12.04 -14.96 -10.84
C TYR A 40 11.16 -16.15 -11.25
N LYS A 41 11.77 -17.30 -11.52
CA LYS A 41 11.06 -18.53 -11.90
C LYS A 41 10.60 -19.29 -10.66
N ILE A 42 9.38 -19.85 -10.67
CA ILE A 42 8.91 -20.76 -9.59
C ILE A 42 9.36 -22.20 -9.88
N GLU A 43 9.75 -22.94 -8.84
CA GLU A 43 10.02 -24.37 -8.93
C GLU A 43 8.72 -25.19 -9.08
N ASN A 44 8.76 -26.26 -9.89
CA ASN A 44 7.66 -27.25 -10.06
C ASN A 44 6.36 -26.78 -10.74
N ALA A 45 6.33 -25.61 -11.38
CA ALA A 45 5.24 -25.30 -12.31
C ALA A 45 5.44 -26.10 -13.61
N SER A 46 4.43 -26.88 -14.01
CA SER A 46 4.40 -27.65 -15.26
C SER A 46 4.50 -26.78 -16.52
N ASP A 47 4.48 -25.46 -16.36
CA ASP A 47 4.68 -24.48 -17.40
C ASP A 47 5.48 -23.28 -16.87
N SER A 48 6.12 -22.57 -17.79
CA SER A 48 7.09 -21.47 -17.62
C SER A 48 6.60 -20.24 -16.81
N SER A 49 6.19 -20.42 -15.56
CA SER A 49 5.66 -19.35 -14.71
C SER A 49 6.79 -18.52 -14.11
N TRP A 50 6.88 -17.28 -14.59
CA TRP A 50 7.74 -16.24 -14.05
C TRP A 50 6.88 -15.34 -13.15
N LEU A 51 7.29 -15.14 -11.91
CA LEU A 51 6.65 -14.17 -11.01
C LEU A 51 7.45 -12.88 -10.97
N PRO A 52 6.80 -11.71 -10.99
CA PRO A 52 7.49 -10.47 -10.74
C PRO A 52 7.98 -10.40 -9.29
N PHE A 53 9.09 -9.71 -9.05
CA PHE A 53 9.47 -9.28 -7.70
C PHE A 53 8.42 -8.30 -7.13
N GLY A 54 8.51 -7.95 -5.85
CA GLY A 54 7.74 -6.84 -5.27
C GLY A 54 8.14 -5.49 -5.89
N ASP A 55 7.32 -4.46 -5.72
CA ASP A 55 7.58 -3.16 -6.36
C ASP A 55 8.85 -2.50 -5.85
N ILE A 56 9.10 -2.58 -4.55
CA ILE A 56 10.30 -2.02 -3.95
C ILE A 56 11.52 -2.88 -4.26
N GLU A 57 11.37 -4.20 -4.24
CA GLU A 57 12.45 -5.12 -4.62
C GLU A 57 12.94 -4.86 -6.06
N LYS A 58 12.03 -4.64 -7.02
CA LYS A 58 12.41 -4.28 -8.41
C LYS A 58 13.28 -3.03 -8.46
N GLU A 59 12.92 -1.99 -7.71
CA GLU A 59 13.66 -0.72 -7.67
C GLU A 59 15.06 -0.91 -7.07
N ILE A 60 15.16 -1.73 -6.03
CA ILE A 60 16.44 -2.07 -5.39
C ILE A 60 17.33 -2.86 -6.37
N ILE A 61 16.78 -3.90 -7.01
CA ILE A 61 17.51 -4.71 -8.00
C ILE A 61 17.94 -3.85 -9.19
N GLU A 62 17.03 -3.04 -9.73
CA GLU A 62 17.31 -2.20 -10.89
C GLU A 62 18.39 -1.16 -10.57
N LYS A 63 18.33 -0.52 -9.40
CA LYS A 63 19.36 0.43 -8.97
C LYS A 63 20.73 -0.24 -8.87
N ALA A 64 20.79 -1.42 -8.26
CA ALA A 64 22.03 -2.17 -8.12
C ALA A 64 22.59 -2.62 -9.48
N PHE A 65 21.72 -3.08 -10.38
CA PHE A 65 22.07 -3.42 -11.76
C PHE A 65 22.66 -2.21 -12.52
N MET A 66 22.02 -1.05 -12.41
CA MET A 66 22.52 0.20 -13.01
C MET A 66 23.85 0.68 -12.42
N ASN A 67 24.14 0.31 -11.17
CA ASN A 67 25.42 0.60 -10.50
C ASN A 67 26.49 -0.46 -10.78
N HIS A 68 26.22 -1.47 -11.61
CA HIS A 68 27.11 -2.61 -11.86
C HIS A 68 27.47 -3.40 -10.59
N GLU A 69 26.56 -3.46 -9.62
CA GLU A 69 26.71 -4.32 -8.45
C GLU A 69 26.55 -5.79 -8.86
N GLN A 70 27.36 -6.67 -8.27
CA GLN A 70 27.31 -8.11 -8.59
C GLN A 70 26.16 -8.82 -7.87
N GLN A 71 25.78 -8.31 -6.70
CA GLN A 71 24.83 -8.97 -5.81
C GLN A 71 23.95 -7.95 -5.09
N VAL A 72 22.70 -8.32 -4.87
CA VAL A 72 21.67 -7.48 -4.23
C VAL A 72 21.05 -8.24 -3.07
N GLN A 73 21.10 -7.63 -1.88
CA GLN A 73 20.44 -8.16 -0.70
C GLN A 73 18.98 -7.69 -0.68
N LEU A 74 18.04 -8.63 -0.58
CA LEU A 74 16.61 -8.39 -0.34
C LEU A 74 16.21 -9.07 0.98
N ASP A 75 15.02 -8.77 1.51
CA ASP A 75 14.61 -9.28 2.82
C ASP A 75 14.61 -10.81 2.89
N ARG A 76 14.14 -11.47 1.83
CA ARG A 76 13.96 -12.93 1.80
C ARG A 76 14.99 -13.68 0.96
N CYS A 77 15.79 -12.98 0.18
CA CYS A 77 16.72 -13.61 -0.75
C CYS A 77 17.91 -12.71 -1.07
N LEU A 78 18.92 -13.31 -1.71
CA LEU A 78 19.99 -12.64 -2.41
C LEU A 78 19.73 -12.76 -3.92
N VAL A 79 19.93 -11.70 -4.69
CA VAL A 79 19.95 -11.77 -6.15
C VAL A 79 21.39 -11.62 -6.61
N ASN A 80 21.93 -12.65 -7.25
CA ASN A 80 23.20 -12.58 -7.97
C ASN A 80 22.91 -12.12 -9.41
N LEU A 81 23.36 -10.92 -9.74
CA LEU A 81 23.12 -10.29 -11.04
C LEU A 81 24.05 -10.82 -12.13
N GLU A 82 25.25 -11.29 -11.78
CA GLU A 82 26.17 -11.92 -12.74
C GLU A 82 25.63 -13.28 -13.19
N GLU A 83 25.17 -14.08 -12.24
CA GLU A 83 24.65 -15.43 -12.50
C GLU A 83 23.17 -15.41 -12.91
N ASN A 84 22.48 -14.27 -12.81
CA ASN A 84 21.03 -14.13 -12.99
C ASN A 84 20.26 -15.18 -12.17
N VAL A 85 20.57 -15.28 -10.88
CA VAL A 85 19.85 -16.16 -9.94
C VAL A 85 19.43 -15.46 -8.66
N ARG A 86 18.30 -15.89 -8.13
CA ARG A 86 17.81 -15.62 -6.79
C ARG A 86 18.16 -16.80 -5.90
N ILE A 87 18.72 -16.52 -4.74
CA ILE A 87 19.13 -17.50 -3.73
C ILE A 87 18.32 -17.24 -2.46
N ASN A 88 17.58 -18.23 -1.98
CA ASN A 88 16.82 -18.10 -0.74
C ASN A 88 17.77 -17.99 0.47
N LYS A 89 17.49 -17.07 1.41
CA LYS A 89 18.31 -16.86 2.61
C LYS A 89 18.16 -17.95 3.67
N GLU A 90 16.98 -18.56 3.74
CA GLU A 90 16.70 -19.66 4.68
C GLU A 90 17.26 -20.98 4.18
N ASP A 91 17.35 -21.14 2.85
CA ASP A 91 17.93 -22.33 2.23
C ASP A 91 18.65 -21.97 0.92
N SER A 92 19.97 -21.89 1.00
CA SER A 92 20.84 -21.52 -0.12
C SER A 92 20.87 -22.54 -1.26
N SER A 93 20.35 -23.76 -1.04
CA SER A 93 20.21 -24.75 -2.11
C SER A 93 19.13 -24.37 -3.11
N PHE A 94 18.12 -23.60 -2.68
CA PHE A 94 17.08 -23.09 -3.57
C PHE A 94 17.59 -21.90 -4.37
N ARG A 95 17.94 -22.18 -5.63
CA ARG A 95 18.41 -21.21 -6.62
C ARG A 95 17.42 -21.14 -7.76
N MET A 96 16.86 -19.97 -8.00
CA MET A 96 15.86 -19.73 -9.04
C MET A 96 16.39 -18.74 -10.07
N PRO A 97 16.29 -19.01 -11.38
CA PRO A 97 16.63 -18.04 -12.41
C PRO A 97 15.87 -16.71 -12.22
N VAL A 98 16.56 -15.60 -12.46
CA VAL A 98 15.96 -14.27 -12.58
C VAL A 98 16.11 -13.73 -14.00
N LYS A 99 15.23 -12.82 -14.40
CA LYS A 99 15.37 -12.09 -15.64
C LYS A 99 14.90 -10.65 -15.51
N ARG A 100 15.56 -9.76 -16.25
CA ARG A 100 15.16 -8.38 -16.46
C ARG A 100 14.37 -8.28 -17.76
N CYS A 101 13.24 -7.60 -17.75
CA CYS A 101 12.45 -7.31 -18.94
C CYS A 101 12.22 -5.81 -19.04
N VAL A 102 12.29 -5.28 -20.26
CA VAL A 102 12.12 -3.85 -20.58
C VAL A 102 10.98 -3.70 -21.57
N GLY A 103 10.19 -2.64 -21.42
CA GLY A 103 9.13 -2.33 -22.38
C GLY A 103 7.96 -3.30 -22.35
N LEU A 104 7.74 -3.97 -21.22
CA LEU A 104 6.55 -4.80 -21.04
C LEU A 104 5.29 -3.94 -21.13
N SER A 105 4.27 -4.45 -21.82
CA SER A 105 2.96 -3.81 -21.84
C SER A 105 2.37 -3.78 -20.43
N SER A 106 1.51 -2.80 -20.15
CA SER A 106 0.75 -2.70 -18.90
C SER A 106 0.02 -3.99 -18.54
N ASP A 107 -0.49 -4.70 -19.54
CA ASP A 107 -1.19 -5.98 -19.37
C ASP A 107 -0.33 -7.07 -18.71
N TYR A 108 1.00 -7.00 -18.88
CA TYR A 108 1.95 -7.99 -18.35
C TYR A 108 2.35 -7.73 -16.89
N ILE A 109 2.27 -6.47 -16.45
CA ILE A 109 2.58 -6.06 -15.07
C ILE A 109 1.33 -6.18 -14.18
N GLY A 110 0.14 -6.27 -14.80
CA GLY A 110 -1.09 -6.75 -14.20
C GLY A 110 -1.73 -5.81 -13.19
N LEU A 111 -2.94 -6.15 -12.77
CA LEU A 111 -3.60 -5.59 -11.59
C LEU A 111 -2.89 -6.11 -10.34
N ARG A 112 -2.72 -5.30 -9.28
CA ARG A 112 -2.28 -5.77 -7.96
C ARG A 112 -3.41 -6.54 -7.30
N PRO A 113 -3.44 -7.88 -7.31
CA PRO A 113 -4.57 -8.62 -6.78
C PRO A 113 -4.72 -8.29 -5.30
N GLU A 114 -3.61 -8.32 -4.55
CA GLU A 114 -3.56 -8.07 -3.10
C GLU A 114 -4.16 -6.71 -2.64
N ARG A 115 -4.33 -5.73 -3.54
CA ARG A 115 -4.96 -4.42 -3.23
C ARG A 115 -6.48 -4.46 -3.30
N PHE A 116 -7.01 -5.22 -4.26
CA PHE A 116 -8.45 -5.42 -4.48
C PHE A 116 -8.94 -6.79 -3.97
N TYR A 117 -8.03 -7.61 -3.48
CA TYR A 117 -8.27 -8.93 -2.95
C TYR A 117 -7.48 -9.00 -1.65
N ILE A 118 -8.18 -8.97 -0.52
CA ILE A 118 -7.55 -9.24 0.77
C ILE A 118 -7.83 -10.72 1.03
N PRO A 119 -6.86 -11.64 0.87
CA PRO A 119 -7.05 -13.04 1.30
C PRO A 119 -7.07 -13.17 2.83
N GLN A 120 -6.69 -12.12 3.55
CA GLN A 120 -6.73 -12.08 5.01
C GLN A 120 -8.15 -11.80 5.50
N LYS A 121 -8.63 -12.67 6.40
CA LYS A 121 -9.88 -12.48 7.13
C LYS A 121 -9.90 -11.09 7.76
N LEU A 122 -10.90 -10.29 7.43
CA LEU A 122 -11.10 -9.01 8.09
C LEU A 122 -11.47 -9.27 9.55
N VAL A 123 -10.68 -8.74 10.50
CA VAL A 123 -11.02 -8.83 11.93
C VAL A 123 -12.28 -8.01 12.23
N LYS A 124 -12.42 -6.86 11.54
CA LYS A 124 -13.59 -5.99 11.60
C LYS A 124 -13.86 -5.35 10.24
N SER A 125 -15.10 -5.46 9.76
CA SER A 125 -15.48 -5.02 8.41
C SER A 125 -15.76 -3.52 8.33
N PHE A 126 -16.38 -2.98 9.37
CA PHE A 126 -16.67 -1.56 9.55
C PHE A 126 -16.93 -1.27 11.04
N SER A 127 -16.92 0.00 11.42
CA SER A 127 -17.39 0.46 12.73
C SER A 127 -18.79 1.08 12.64
N ASP A 128 -19.51 1.08 13.75
CA ASP A 128 -20.75 1.87 13.85
C ASP A 128 -20.40 3.34 13.82
N TRP A 129 -21.18 4.11 13.07
CA TRP A 129 -20.99 5.55 13.02
C TRP A 129 -21.07 6.16 14.42
N LYS A 130 -19.97 6.80 14.83
CA LYS A 130 -19.92 7.65 16.02
C LYS A 130 -19.39 9.02 15.62
N SER A 131 -19.90 10.08 16.24
CA SER A 131 -19.29 11.40 16.09
C SER A 131 -17.83 11.30 16.54
N ASN A 132 -16.89 11.58 15.63
CA ASN A 132 -15.43 11.58 15.83
C ASN A 132 -14.65 10.26 15.58
N ASP A 133 -15.02 9.51 14.53
CA ASP A 133 -14.45 8.20 14.13
C ASP A 133 -12.98 8.18 13.65
N ARG A 134 -12.23 9.27 13.86
CA ARG A 134 -10.81 9.41 13.43
C ARG A 134 -9.85 9.18 14.59
N ARG A 135 -10.17 8.24 15.49
CA ARG A 135 -9.51 8.11 16.79
C ARG A 135 -7.98 8.02 16.68
N PHE A 136 -7.47 7.15 15.81
CA PHE A 136 -6.03 6.99 15.60
C PHE A 136 -5.36 8.30 15.15
N ILE A 137 -5.87 8.95 14.11
CA ILE A 137 -5.30 10.19 13.57
C ILE A 137 -5.41 11.35 14.58
N ASN A 138 -6.57 11.49 15.23
CA ASN A 138 -6.83 12.54 16.21
C ASN A 138 -5.91 12.40 17.43
N GLU A 139 -5.72 11.18 17.92
CA GLU A 139 -4.88 10.92 19.08
C GLU A 139 -3.40 11.20 18.76
N TRP A 140 -2.93 10.79 17.58
CA TRP A 140 -1.58 11.13 17.15
C TRP A 140 -1.40 12.65 17.01
N GLN A 141 -2.34 13.34 16.36
CA GLN A 141 -2.29 14.81 16.20
C GLN A 141 -2.32 15.54 17.54
N ARG A 142 -3.06 15.03 18.54
CA ARG A 142 -3.11 15.60 19.89
C ARG A 142 -1.75 15.54 20.58
N GLN A 143 -1.02 14.43 20.41
CA GLN A 143 0.29 14.21 21.03
C GLN A 143 1.44 14.93 20.31
N ASN A 144 1.27 15.26 19.03
CA ASN A 144 2.35 15.72 18.14
C ASN A 144 2.07 17.08 17.49
N ARG A 145 1.43 18.00 18.23
CA ARG A 145 1.16 19.36 17.73
C ARG A 145 2.46 20.14 17.55
N GLY A 146 2.54 20.90 16.46
CA GLY A 146 3.63 21.84 16.22
C GLY A 146 4.87 21.26 15.55
N LEU A 147 4.86 19.99 15.15
CA LEU A 147 5.95 19.41 14.34
C LEU A 147 6.01 20.10 12.98
N SER A 148 7.24 20.41 12.55
CA SER A 148 7.54 20.80 11.18
C SER A 148 7.40 19.60 10.23
N MET A 149 7.20 19.88 8.94
CA MET A 149 7.09 18.83 7.93
C MET A 149 8.33 17.91 7.87
N ASN A 150 9.52 18.45 8.11
CA ASN A 150 10.75 17.66 8.16
C ASN A 150 10.75 16.69 9.36
N GLU A 151 10.31 17.13 10.54
CA GLU A 151 10.18 16.26 11.71
C GLU A 151 9.11 15.18 11.50
N LEU A 152 8.02 15.49 10.78
CA LEU A 152 7.01 14.49 10.40
C LEU A 152 7.61 13.39 9.52
N LEU A 153 8.39 13.77 8.51
CA LEU A 153 9.05 12.82 7.60
C LEU A 153 10.07 11.95 8.35
N GLU A 154 10.84 12.53 9.28
CA GLU A 154 11.78 11.80 10.13
C GLU A 154 11.06 10.81 11.05
N GLN A 155 9.99 11.23 11.72
CA GLN A 155 9.20 10.34 12.57
C GLN A 155 8.56 9.20 11.77
N ALA A 156 8.03 9.49 10.59
CA ALA A 156 7.47 8.49 9.70
C ALA A 156 8.54 7.48 9.25
N ALA A 157 9.71 7.95 8.82
CA ALA A 157 10.84 7.10 8.43
C ALA A 157 11.29 6.17 9.57
N ASP A 158 11.53 6.72 10.76
CA ASP A 158 11.96 5.97 11.94
C ASP A 158 10.93 4.91 12.37
N GLY A 159 9.65 5.28 12.35
CA GLY A 159 8.57 4.38 12.73
C GLY A 159 8.37 3.24 11.72
N ILE A 160 8.48 3.52 10.42
CA ILE A 160 8.41 2.50 9.36
C ILE A 160 9.57 1.51 9.48
N ILE A 161 10.80 1.97 9.76
CA ILE A 161 11.95 1.08 10.01
C ILE A 161 11.67 0.13 11.17
N LYS A 162 11.13 0.65 12.29
CA LYS A 162 10.83 -0.18 13.48
C LYS A 162 9.82 -1.27 13.17
N GLU A 163 8.75 -0.93 12.45
CA GLU A 163 7.71 -1.90 12.06
C GLU A 163 8.24 -2.91 11.03
N GLY A 164 9.04 -2.45 10.07
CA GLY A 164 9.71 -3.31 9.10
C GLY A 164 10.57 -4.38 9.76
N ILE A 165 11.41 -3.98 10.73
CA ILE A 165 12.23 -4.92 11.51
C ILE A 165 11.35 -5.95 12.24
N GLN A 166 10.23 -5.53 12.84
CA GLN A 166 9.32 -6.44 13.54
C GLN A 166 8.63 -7.43 12.61
N LEU A 167 8.36 -7.01 11.37
CA LEU A 167 7.79 -7.85 10.32
C LEU A 167 8.83 -8.68 9.56
N CYS A 168 10.10 -8.56 9.94
CA CYS A 168 11.25 -9.15 9.25
C CYS A 168 11.35 -8.69 7.77
N GLU A 169 11.01 -7.43 7.50
CA GLU A 169 11.15 -6.69 6.20
C GLU A 169 12.05 -5.42 6.34
N PRO A 170 13.27 -5.51 6.92
CA PRO A 170 14.10 -4.34 7.20
C PRO A 170 14.64 -3.60 5.96
N ILE A 171 14.89 -4.29 4.85
CA ILE A 171 15.46 -3.71 3.62
C ILE A 171 14.38 -2.90 2.90
N GLU A 172 13.18 -3.46 2.72
CA GLU A 172 12.02 -2.73 2.18
C GLU A 172 11.71 -1.51 3.06
N ALA A 173 11.74 -1.65 4.38
CA ALA A 173 11.45 -0.54 5.30
C ALA A 173 12.49 0.58 5.24
N LYS A 174 13.77 0.23 5.12
CA LYS A 174 14.84 1.21 4.92
C LYS A 174 14.65 1.97 3.61
N TRP A 175 14.32 1.27 2.52
CA TRP A 175 14.07 1.92 1.23
C TRP A 175 12.94 2.95 1.34
N ILE A 176 11.83 2.60 2.00
CA ILE A 176 10.71 3.52 2.21
C ILE A 176 11.14 4.73 3.07
N ALA A 177 11.90 4.48 4.13
CA ALA A 177 12.39 5.54 5.00
C ALA A 177 13.32 6.51 4.27
N ASP A 178 14.28 6.00 3.48
CA ASP A 178 15.18 6.81 2.67
C ASP A 178 14.37 7.68 1.69
N GLU A 179 13.33 7.12 1.07
CA GLU A 179 12.44 7.84 0.17
C GLU A 179 11.68 8.99 0.84
N LEU A 180 11.25 8.82 2.09
CA LEU A 180 10.63 9.90 2.86
C LEU A 180 11.66 10.98 3.23
N LEU A 181 12.88 10.58 3.61
CA LEU A 181 13.93 11.52 4.01
C LEU A 181 14.45 12.37 2.84
N LEU A 182 14.41 11.85 1.60
CA LEU A 182 14.70 12.61 0.38
C LEU A 182 13.71 13.76 0.13
N LEU A 183 12.54 13.73 0.77
CA LEU A 183 11.52 14.76 0.65
C LEU A 183 11.72 15.94 1.62
N LYS A 184 12.73 15.89 2.48
CA LYS A 184 13.04 17.01 3.38
C LYS A 184 13.32 18.27 2.57
N ASN A 185 12.74 19.38 3.01
CA ASN A 185 12.80 20.69 2.34
C ASN A 185 12.18 20.73 0.94
N LYS A 186 11.41 19.73 0.53
CA LYS A 186 10.63 19.76 -0.72
C LYS A 186 9.32 20.50 -0.52
N SER A 187 8.65 20.81 -1.63
CA SER A 187 7.31 21.40 -1.60
C SER A 187 6.28 20.40 -1.04
N ASN A 188 5.19 20.90 -0.45
CA ASN A 188 4.09 20.05 0.01
C ASN A 188 3.52 19.18 -1.11
N GLU A 189 3.43 19.71 -2.33
CA GLU A 189 2.97 18.97 -3.50
C GLU A 189 3.86 17.76 -3.81
N GLU A 190 5.18 17.92 -3.80
CA GLU A 190 6.12 16.80 -4.00
C GLU A 190 6.00 15.76 -2.89
N ILE A 191 5.86 16.22 -1.64
CA ILE A 191 5.69 15.34 -0.47
C ILE A 191 4.44 14.51 -0.59
N GLU A 192 3.29 15.14 -0.81
CA GLU A 192 1.99 14.46 -0.88
C GLU A 192 1.94 13.45 -2.03
N LYS A 193 2.45 13.81 -3.21
CA LYS A 193 2.55 12.89 -4.35
C LYS A 193 3.44 11.68 -4.03
N ARG A 194 4.59 11.88 -3.39
CA ARG A 194 5.49 10.77 -3.04
C ARG A 194 4.91 9.90 -1.92
N VAL A 195 4.25 10.47 -0.91
CA VAL A 195 3.57 9.72 0.16
C VAL A 195 2.48 8.83 -0.42
N VAL A 196 1.64 9.35 -1.33
CA VAL A 196 0.63 8.55 -2.03
C VAL A 196 1.30 7.46 -2.87
N SER A 197 2.32 7.80 -3.65
CA SER A 197 3.07 6.83 -4.46
C SER A 197 3.64 5.68 -3.60
N ILE A 198 4.30 5.99 -2.49
CA ILE A 198 4.80 5.01 -1.50
C ILE A 198 3.65 4.15 -0.99
N TYR A 199 2.55 4.78 -0.55
CA TYR A 199 1.38 4.05 -0.07
C TYR A 199 0.77 3.14 -1.14
N THR A 200 0.93 3.42 -2.44
CA THR A 200 0.47 2.54 -3.54
C THR A 200 1.44 1.40 -3.89
N ARG A 201 2.69 1.38 -3.44
CA ARG A 201 3.59 0.26 -3.78
C ARG A 201 3.14 -1.04 -3.12
N GLU A 202 3.22 -2.16 -3.83
CA GLU A 202 3.10 -3.49 -3.23
C GLU A 202 4.23 -3.66 -2.21
N SER A 203 3.90 -3.52 -0.93
CA SER A 203 4.83 -3.45 0.20
C SER A 203 4.15 -3.85 1.51
N PHE A 204 4.91 -4.13 2.56
CA PHE A 204 4.32 -4.37 3.89
C PHE A 204 3.53 -3.16 4.42
N LEU A 205 3.94 -1.94 4.06
CA LEU A 205 3.47 -0.72 4.72
C LEU A 205 1.97 -0.48 4.53
N TYR A 206 1.44 -0.59 3.32
CA TYR A 206 0.02 -0.33 3.10
C TYR A 206 -0.88 -1.33 3.83
N ARG A 207 -0.46 -2.61 3.88
CA ARG A 207 -1.18 -3.66 4.61
C ARG A 207 -1.20 -3.33 6.09
N LEU A 208 -0.04 -2.99 6.64
CA LEU A 208 0.12 -2.65 8.04
C LEU A 208 -0.68 -1.39 8.42
N VAL A 209 -0.61 -0.32 7.63
CA VAL A 209 -1.39 0.91 7.84
C VAL A 209 -2.88 0.60 7.84
N ASN A 210 -3.37 -0.14 6.85
CA ASN A 210 -4.80 -0.44 6.76
C ASN A 210 -5.29 -1.39 7.86
N ALA A 211 -4.47 -2.36 8.28
CA ALA A 211 -4.77 -3.21 9.43
C ALA A 211 -4.84 -2.38 10.73
N THR A 212 -3.82 -1.55 10.97
CA THR A 212 -3.72 -0.68 12.15
C THR A 212 -4.93 0.24 12.29
N LEU A 213 -5.34 0.88 11.20
CA LEU A 213 -6.49 1.80 11.21
C LEU A 213 -7.80 1.04 11.42
N ARG A 214 -7.99 -0.10 10.75
CA ARG A 214 -9.20 -0.95 10.86
C ARG A 214 -9.40 -1.51 12.26
N GLU A 215 -8.32 -1.91 12.91
CA GLU A 215 -8.33 -2.44 14.27
C GLU A 215 -8.26 -1.34 15.33
N ASN A 216 -8.04 -0.09 14.89
CA ASN A 216 -7.74 1.05 15.76
C ASN A 216 -6.63 0.68 16.79
N ASP A 217 -5.56 0.04 16.29
CA ASP A 217 -4.44 -0.42 17.08
C ASP A 217 -3.55 0.77 17.51
N LEU A 218 -3.89 1.35 18.66
CA LEU A 218 -3.14 2.47 19.24
C LEU A 218 -1.73 2.08 19.70
N SER A 219 -1.38 0.80 19.79
CA SER A 219 0.00 0.40 20.13
C SER A 219 0.99 0.81 19.03
N LYS A 220 0.51 0.95 17.79
CA LYS A 220 1.29 1.40 16.63
C LYS A 220 1.25 2.92 16.42
N LEU A 221 0.57 3.66 17.28
CA LEU A 221 0.40 5.11 17.15
C LEU A 221 1.74 5.84 17.04
N TYR A 222 2.72 5.45 17.85
CA TYR A 222 4.05 6.05 17.86
C TYR A 222 4.83 5.77 16.56
N ASN A 223 4.69 4.59 15.99
CA ASN A 223 5.46 4.18 14.80
C ASN A 223 4.78 4.61 13.49
N LEU A 224 3.45 4.49 13.39
CA LEU A 224 2.75 4.72 12.12
C LEU A 224 1.97 6.02 12.07
N GLY A 225 1.80 6.69 13.21
CA GLY A 225 0.95 7.88 13.31
C GLY A 225 1.37 9.02 12.38
N ALA A 226 2.68 9.30 12.27
CA ALA A 226 3.19 10.34 11.38
C ALA A 226 2.88 10.03 9.91
N PHE A 227 3.14 8.80 9.44
CA PHE A 227 2.84 8.40 8.07
C PHE A 227 1.33 8.41 7.78
N CYS A 228 0.52 7.86 8.69
CA CYS A 228 -0.93 7.88 8.59
C CYS A 228 -1.46 9.31 8.53
N TRP A 229 -0.90 10.23 9.32
CA TRP A 229 -1.28 11.65 9.31
C TRP A 229 -0.93 12.33 7.99
N LEU A 230 0.28 12.10 7.45
CA LEU A 230 0.69 12.64 6.14
C LEU A 230 -0.29 12.20 5.05
N LEU A 231 -0.54 10.89 4.94
CA LEU A 231 -1.44 10.34 3.93
C LEU A 231 -2.90 10.83 4.11
N PHE A 232 -3.34 11.00 5.35
CA PHE A 232 -4.71 11.42 5.67
C PHE A 232 -5.01 12.87 5.30
N HIS A 233 -3.99 13.73 5.21
CA HIS A 233 -4.17 15.14 4.88
C HIS A 233 -3.98 15.45 3.39
N CYS A 234 -3.51 14.49 2.58
CA CYS A 234 -3.40 14.67 1.13
C CYS A 234 -4.72 15.10 0.50
N ASP A 235 -5.87 14.52 0.88
CA ASP A 235 -7.18 14.83 0.25
C ASP A 235 -7.71 16.24 0.57
N CYS A 236 -7.10 16.97 1.51
CA CYS A 236 -7.48 18.32 1.90
C CYS A 236 -6.55 19.39 1.29
N SER A 237 -5.50 18.99 0.58
CA SER A 237 -4.54 19.93 0.00
C SER A 237 -5.00 20.48 -1.34
N SER A 238 -4.52 21.67 -1.70
CA SER A 238 -4.76 22.26 -3.03
C SER A 238 -4.25 21.37 -4.16
N THR A 239 -3.19 20.60 -3.93
CA THR A 239 -2.61 19.65 -4.89
C THR A 239 -3.61 18.57 -5.32
N PHE A 240 -4.36 18.02 -4.36
CA PHE A 240 -5.27 16.90 -4.62
C PHE A 240 -6.71 17.34 -4.87
N LEU A 241 -7.04 18.63 -4.70
CA LEU A 241 -8.35 19.15 -5.10
C LEU A 241 -8.66 18.88 -6.58
N SER A 242 -7.67 18.96 -7.47
CA SER A 242 -7.85 18.64 -8.90
C SER A 242 -7.97 17.15 -9.19
N LEU A 243 -7.54 16.29 -8.26
CA LEU A 243 -7.65 14.83 -8.35
C LEU A 243 -8.94 14.30 -7.73
N GLY A 244 -9.83 15.19 -7.31
CA GLY A 244 -11.11 14.83 -6.74
C GLY A 244 -12.01 14.04 -7.70
N TYR A 245 -12.50 12.89 -7.24
CA TYR A 245 -13.42 12.06 -8.01
C TYR A 245 -14.84 12.05 -7.41
N ALA A 246 -15.84 12.13 -8.29
CA ALA A 246 -17.25 11.90 -7.98
C ALA A 246 -17.83 10.99 -9.07
N GLY A 247 -18.58 9.97 -8.67
CA GLY A 247 -19.04 8.93 -9.57
C GLY A 247 -19.16 7.58 -8.88
N LYS A 248 -19.35 6.53 -9.68
CA LYS A 248 -19.39 5.15 -9.19
C LYS A 248 -17.98 4.58 -9.11
N LEU A 249 -17.71 3.90 -8.00
CA LEU A 249 -16.48 3.19 -7.74
C LEU A 249 -16.76 1.73 -7.43
N TYR A 250 -15.77 0.89 -7.70
CA TYR A 250 -15.88 -0.55 -7.59
C TYR A 250 -14.72 -1.10 -6.78
N ARG A 251 -15.00 -2.04 -5.87
CA ARG A 251 -13.95 -2.73 -5.12
C ARG A 251 -14.32 -4.20 -4.99
N GLY A 252 -13.53 -5.07 -5.59
CA GLY A 252 -13.58 -6.49 -5.28
C GLY A 252 -13.14 -6.74 -3.83
N ALA A 253 -13.62 -7.83 -3.24
CA ALA A 253 -13.17 -8.29 -1.94
C ALA A 253 -13.51 -9.78 -1.75
N GLN A 254 -12.70 -10.44 -0.91
CA GLN A 254 -13.03 -11.75 -0.38
C GLN A 254 -13.57 -11.58 1.03
N LEU A 255 -14.85 -11.88 1.23
CA LEU A 255 -15.53 -11.79 2.52
C LEU A 255 -15.97 -13.18 2.97
N ASP A 256 -15.87 -13.43 4.28
CA ASP A 256 -16.49 -14.61 4.87
C ASP A 256 -18.00 -14.41 5.07
N LYS A 257 -18.69 -15.50 5.40
CA LYS A 257 -20.15 -15.49 5.58
C LYS A 257 -20.58 -14.53 6.67
N ASP A 258 -19.86 -14.51 7.80
CA ASP A 258 -20.16 -13.65 8.95
C ASP A 258 -20.06 -12.16 8.58
N THR A 259 -19.05 -11.80 7.78
CA THR A 259 -18.88 -10.44 7.27
C THR A 259 -20.02 -10.06 6.32
N ILE A 260 -20.38 -10.93 5.39
CA ILE A 260 -21.49 -10.68 4.46
C ILE A 260 -22.79 -10.48 5.24
N GLU A 261 -23.04 -11.31 6.25
CA GLU A 261 -24.21 -11.19 7.12
C GLU A 261 -24.21 -9.89 7.92
N SER A 262 -23.06 -9.45 8.42
CA SER A 262 -22.94 -8.16 9.11
C SER A 262 -23.34 -6.99 8.21
N TYR A 263 -23.02 -7.04 6.92
CA TYR A 263 -23.47 -6.03 5.96
C TYR A 263 -24.98 -6.14 5.70
N ARG A 264 -25.58 -7.33 5.64
CA ARG A 264 -27.04 -7.49 5.48
C ARG A 264 -27.79 -6.85 6.65
N GLN A 265 -27.32 -7.09 7.86
CA GLN A 265 -27.88 -6.49 9.08
C GLN A 265 -27.67 -4.97 9.14
N ALA A 266 -26.70 -4.45 8.38
CA ALA A 266 -26.42 -3.03 8.27
C ALA A 266 -27.23 -2.31 7.19
N ILE A 267 -28.06 -2.99 6.39
CA ILE A 267 -28.90 -2.36 5.36
C ILE A 267 -29.75 -1.26 6.03
N GLY A 268 -29.72 -0.06 5.46
CA GLY A 268 -30.41 1.11 6.01
C GLY A 268 -29.64 1.85 7.10
N LEU A 269 -28.42 1.41 7.45
CA LEU A 269 -27.58 2.04 8.48
C LEU A 269 -26.34 2.69 7.88
N VAL A 270 -25.80 3.68 8.59
CA VAL A 270 -24.51 4.30 8.30
C VAL A 270 -23.40 3.54 9.02
N LYS A 271 -22.41 3.09 8.26
CA LYS A 271 -21.21 2.40 8.73
C LYS A 271 -19.95 3.13 8.31
N THR A 272 -18.88 2.99 9.08
CA THR A 272 -17.61 3.67 8.80
C THR A 272 -16.56 2.67 8.35
N TRP A 273 -15.90 2.98 7.23
CA TRP A 273 -14.67 2.32 6.82
C TRP A 273 -13.49 3.04 7.47
N ASP A 274 -12.90 2.39 8.48
CA ASP A 274 -11.86 2.99 9.33
C ASP A 274 -10.51 3.14 8.61
N ALA A 275 -10.21 2.27 7.64
CA ALA A 275 -8.97 2.28 6.87
C ALA A 275 -9.12 3.00 5.52
N PHE A 276 -8.00 3.30 4.87
CA PHE A 276 -8.01 3.74 3.48
C PHE A 276 -8.50 2.60 2.58
N SER A 277 -9.28 2.94 1.55
CA SER A 277 -9.86 1.96 0.64
C SER A 277 -9.49 2.25 -0.80
N SER A 278 -8.68 1.36 -1.38
CA SER A 278 -8.40 1.34 -2.82
C SER A 278 -9.64 0.88 -3.58
N THR A 279 -10.08 1.66 -4.56
CA THR A 279 -11.21 1.33 -5.42
C THR A 279 -10.84 1.62 -6.87
N SER A 280 -11.62 1.12 -7.83
CA SER A 280 -11.41 1.35 -9.25
C SER A 280 -12.63 2.04 -9.87
N LYS A 281 -12.39 2.91 -10.86
CA LYS A 281 -13.46 3.38 -11.76
C LYS A 281 -13.94 2.28 -12.72
N ASN A 282 -13.13 1.24 -12.90
CA ASN A 282 -13.37 0.16 -13.85
C ASN A 282 -13.98 -1.06 -13.15
N ARG A 283 -15.30 -1.24 -13.33
CA ARG A 283 -16.03 -2.38 -12.77
C ARG A 283 -15.40 -3.71 -13.14
N LYS A 284 -15.07 -3.92 -14.42
CA LYS A 284 -14.56 -5.20 -14.92
C LYS A 284 -13.27 -5.59 -14.20
N LYS A 285 -12.38 -4.62 -13.95
CA LYS A 285 -11.13 -4.85 -13.20
C LYS A 285 -11.39 -5.15 -11.73
N ALA A 286 -12.29 -4.44 -11.06
CA ALA A 286 -12.61 -4.74 -9.66
C ALA A 286 -13.31 -6.11 -9.50
N GLU A 287 -14.14 -6.49 -10.46
CA GLU A 287 -14.96 -7.69 -10.45
C GLU A 287 -14.15 -8.98 -10.68
N THR A 288 -12.89 -8.92 -11.11
CA THR A 288 -12.02 -10.11 -11.18
C THR A 288 -11.64 -10.66 -9.80
N PHE A 289 -11.85 -9.89 -8.73
CA PHE A 289 -11.36 -10.24 -7.39
C PHE A 289 -12.45 -10.73 -6.44
N GLY A 290 -12.11 -11.76 -5.67
CA GLY A 290 -12.89 -12.27 -4.53
C GLY A 290 -14.31 -12.74 -4.85
N ASN A 291 -15.10 -12.95 -3.81
CA ASN A 291 -16.50 -13.38 -3.90
C ASN A 291 -17.52 -12.24 -3.78
N THR A 292 -17.05 -11.00 -3.58
CA THR A 292 -17.88 -9.83 -3.33
C THR A 292 -17.42 -8.64 -4.17
N LEU A 293 -18.36 -7.86 -4.68
CA LEU A 293 -18.12 -6.56 -5.32
C LEU A 293 -18.85 -5.47 -4.56
N PHE A 294 -18.09 -4.52 -4.00
CA PHE A 294 -18.64 -3.27 -3.51
C PHE A 294 -18.89 -2.32 -4.68
N ILE A 295 -20.09 -1.76 -4.73
CA ILE A 295 -20.51 -0.75 -5.71
C ILE A 295 -20.80 0.53 -4.91
N ILE A 296 -19.90 1.50 -5.02
CA ILE A 296 -19.86 2.67 -4.14
C ILE A 296 -20.24 3.91 -4.95
N SER A 297 -21.28 4.61 -4.54
CA SER A 297 -21.69 5.89 -5.11
C SER A 297 -21.05 7.04 -4.34
N LEU A 298 -20.15 7.79 -4.99
CA LEU A 298 -19.61 9.04 -4.46
C LEU A 298 -20.38 10.22 -5.04
N ALA A 299 -21.27 10.81 -4.24
CA ALA A 299 -21.87 12.10 -4.57
C ALA A 299 -20.90 13.25 -4.31
N LYS A 300 -21.05 14.36 -5.04
CA LYS A 300 -20.40 15.63 -4.68
C LYS A 300 -21.02 16.11 -3.37
N SER A 301 -20.27 16.06 -2.27
CA SER A 301 -20.71 16.64 -1.01
C SER A 301 -20.40 18.14 -0.99
N ALA A 302 -21.36 18.96 -0.54
CA ALA A 302 -21.13 20.38 -0.31
C ALA A 302 -20.13 20.62 0.84
N LYS A 303 -19.97 19.65 1.75
CA LYS A 303 -19.10 19.74 2.94
C LYS A 303 -17.69 19.17 2.70
N TYR A 304 -17.58 18.18 1.82
CA TYR A 304 -16.30 17.59 1.40
C TYR A 304 -16.30 17.59 -0.13
N ARG A 305 -15.52 18.51 -0.74
CA ARG A 305 -15.54 18.71 -2.20
C ARG A 305 -15.35 17.40 -2.97
N TYR A 306 -14.50 16.51 -2.45
CA TYR A 306 -14.30 15.16 -2.96
C TYR A 306 -13.99 14.19 -1.81
N SER A 307 -14.44 12.95 -1.97
CA SER A 307 -14.28 11.89 -0.96
C SER A 307 -13.46 10.69 -1.46
N GLY A 308 -13.11 10.72 -2.75
CA GLY A 308 -12.12 9.87 -3.38
C GLY A 308 -11.12 10.71 -4.14
N MET A 309 -9.86 10.28 -4.13
CA MET A 309 -8.77 10.87 -4.92
C MET A 309 -8.46 9.95 -6.09
N ASP A 310 -8.62 10.42 -7.33
CA ASP A 310 -8.14 9.73 -8.52
C ASP A 310 -6.61 9.79 -8.55
N ILE A 311 -5.99 8.71 -8.12
CA ILE A 311 -4.55 8.56 -8.01
C ILE A 311 -3.98 7.70 -9.13
N SER A 312 -4.78 7.42 -10.17
CA SER A 312 -4.35 6.62 -11.33
C SER A 312 -3.07 7.17 -11.96
N SER A 313 -2.92 8.50 -12.05
CA SER A 313 -1.72 9.15 -12.59
C SER A 313 -0.49 9.12 -11.66
N LEU A 314 -0.70 8.82 -10.37
CA LEU A 314 0.37 8.77 -9.35
C LEU A 314 0.78 7.33 -9.00
N SER A 315 -0.07 6.36 -9.34
CA SER A 315 0.17 4.94 -9.10
C SER A 315 1.13 4.36 -10.12
N LEU A 316 1.89 3.34 -9.71
CA LEU A 316 2.65 2.49 -10.65
C LEU A 316 1.73 1.66 -11.57
N TYR A 317 0.45 1.60 -11.23
CA TYR A 317 -0.59 0.80 -11.90
C TYR A 317 -1.72 1.72 -12.40
N PRO A 318 -1.46 2.62 -13.36
CA PRO A 318 -2.47 3.57 -13.83
C PRO A 318 -3.69 2.87 -14.43
N ASP A 319 -3.50 1.69 -15.01
CA ASP A 319 -4.56 0.88 -15.59
C ASP A 319 -5.56 0.39 -14.55
N GLU A 320 -5.21 0.33 -13.27
CA GLU A 320 -6.20 0.02 -12.24
C GLU A 320 -7.27 1.10 -12.11
N GLU A 321 -7.03 2.29 -12.67
CA GLU A 321 -7.93 3.44 -12.57
C GLU A 321 -8.27 3.74 -11.10
N GLU A 322 -7.25 3.65 -10.23
CA GLU A 322 -7.40 3.66 -8.79
C GLU A 322 -7.92 5.01 -8.29
N VAL A 323 -9.01 4.95 -7.52
CA VAL A 323 -9.50 6.05 -6.70
C VAL A 323 -9.36 5.65 -5.24
N LEU A 324 -8.56 6.41 -4.50
CA LEU A 324 -8.31 6.17 -3.07
C LEU A 324 -9.35 6.90 -2.23
N ILE A 325 -10.13 6.14 -1.47
CA ILE A 325 -11.02 6.66 -0.46
C ILE A 325 -10.25 6.80 0.85
N ARG A 326 -10.33 7.99 1.47
CA ARG A 326 -9.69 8.28 2.75
C ARG A 326 -10.22 7.39 3.88
N ALA A 327 -9.39 7.15 4.89
CA ALA A 327 -9.78 6.53 6.15
C ALA A 327 -10.91 7.27 6.89
N SER A 328 -11.66 6.53 7.72
CA SER A 328 -12.79 7.03 8.52
C SER A 328 -13.89 7.70 7.67
N ARG A 329 -14.25 7.07 6.54
CA ARG A 329 -15.35 7.54 5.66
C ARG A 329 -16.62 6.73 5.93
N ASN A 330 -17.73 7.45 5.91
CA ASN A 330 -19.04 6.92 6.27
C ASN A 330 -19.83 6.56 5.02
N PHE A 331 -20.45 5.39 5.06
CA PHE A 331 -21.25 4.84 3.99
C PHE A 331 -22.59 4.40 4.53
N PHE A 332 -23.65 4.79 3.85
CA PHE A 332 -24.95 4.18 4.00
C PHE A 332 -24.93 2.84 3.24
N VAL A 333 -25.34 1.77 3.91
CA VAL A 333 -25.48 0.46 3.25
C VAL A 333 -26.84 0.41 2.58
N ASP A 334 -26.85 0.60 1.25
CA ASP A 334 -28.08 0.72 0.48
C ASP A 334 -28.78 -0.63 0.33
N ASN A 335 -28.03 -1.65 -0.12
CA ASN A 335 -28.58 -2.96 -0.45
C ASN A 335 -27.48 -4.02 -0.56
N ILE A 336 -27.88 -5.29 -0.49
CA ILE A 336 -27.05 -6.45 -0.84
C ILE A 336 -27.87 -7.42 -1.67
N GLU A 337 -27.31 -7.82 -2.80
CA GLU A 337 -27.86 -8.89 -3.63
C GLU A 337 -26.79 -9.93 -3.93
N GLN A 338 -27.21 -11.09 -4.43
CA GLN A 338 -26.32 -12.08 -4.98
C GLN A 338 -26.57 -12.15 -6.49
N ASP A 339 -25.51 -11.98 -7.26
CA ASP A 339 -25.58 -12.08 -8.71
C ASP A 339 -25.81 -13.53 -9.12
N ASN A 340 -26.91 -13.79 -9.83
CA ASN A 340 -27.33 -15.15 -10.17
C ASN A 340 -26.41 -15.85 -11.18
N VAL A 341 -25.57 -15.11 -11.89
CA VAL A 341 -24.69 -15.65 -12.94
C VAL A 341 -23.31 -15.97 -12.38
N THR A 342 -22.73 -15.04 -11.64
CA THR A 342 -21.38 -15.13 -11.09
C THR A 342 -21.37 -15.70 -9.67
N GLY A 343 -22.52 -15.73 -8.99
CA GLY A 343 -22.65 -16.12 -7.58
C GLY A 343 -22.07 -15.10 -6.60
N LYS A 344 -21.55 -13.96 -7.08
CA LYS A 344 -20.92 -12.94 -6.24
C LYS A 344 -21.95 -12.14 -5.45
N TYR A 345 -21.56 -11.71 -4.25
CA TYR A 345 -22.34 -10.72 -3.50
C TYR A 345 -22.08 -9.33 -4.05
N LEU A 346 -23.12 -8.57 -4.34
CA LEU A 346 -23.03 -7.17 -4.74
C LEU A 346 -23.50 -6.31 -3.57
N ILE A 347 -22.59 -5.54 -2.98
CA ILE A 347 -22.87 -4.67 -1.83
C ILE A 347 -22.90 -3.22 -2.31
N TYR A 348 -24.05 -2.58 -2.21
CA TYR A 348 -24.26 -1.20 -2.64
C TYR A 348 -24.06 -0.25 -1.47
N LEU A 349 -23.20 0.74 -1.67
CA LEU A 349 -22.86 1.74 -0.66
C LEU A 349 -23.00 3.15 -1.23
N SER A 350 -23.53 4.07 -0.44
CA SER A 350 -23.59 5.50 -0.77
C SER A 350 -22.83 6.30 0.26
N LEU A 351 -21.89 7.13 -0.18
CA LEU A 351 -21.12 7.96 0.73
C LEU A 351 -22.00 9.04 1.38
N CYS A 352 -21.88 9.19 2.70
CA CYS A 352 -22.59 10.19 3.52
C CYS A 352 -21.85 11.52 3.67
#